data_AF-A0A352HT48-F1
#
_entry.id   AF-A0A352HT48-F1
#
_cell.length_a   1.000
_cell.length_b   1.000
_cell.length_c   1.000
_cell.angle_alpha   90.00
_cell.angle_beta   90.00
_cell.angle_gamma   90.00
#
_symmetry.space_group_name_H-M   'P 1'
#
loop_
_entity.id
_entity.type
_entity.pdbx_description
1 polymer ?
#
loop_
_entity_poly.entity_id
_entity_poly.type
_entity_poly.pdbx_seq_one_letter_code
_entity_poly.pdbx_strand_id
1 'polypeptide(L)' 'MSEQEKIDLITSLQRGMAKATRAMLDRKARLGEPVIVADADGQPVRISAEDAMRRLDRAAAEPETKTI' A
#
# COMPACT_ATOMS: atom_id res chain seq x y z
N MET A 1 -16.40 21.98 -6.04
CA MET A 1 -15.08 21.36 -6.23
C MET A 1 -14.89 21.10 -7.70
N SER A 2 -13.81 21.61 -8.29
CA SER A 2 -13.41 21.28 -9.65
C SER A 2 -12.93 19.83 -9.75
N GLU A 3 -12.86 19.31 -10.97
CA GLU A 3 -12.28 17.98 -11.21
C GLU A 3 -10.81 17.92 -10.78
N GLN A 4 -10.07 19.02 -10.98
CA GLN A 4 -8.66 19.10 -10.56
C GLN A 4 -8.53 19.04 -9.03
N GLU A 5 -9.38 19.75 -8.29
CA GLU A 5 -9.37 19.73 -6.83
C GLU A 5 -9.65 18.33 -6.27
N LYS A 6 -10.51 17.54 -6.94
CA LYS A 6 -10.78 16.15 -6.55
C LYS A 6 -9.55 15.26 -6.78
N ILE A 7 -8.87 15.42 -7.91
CA ILE A 7 -7.66 14.67 -8.25
C ILE A 7 -6.55 14.97 -7.23
N ASP A 8 -6.35 16.24 -6.91
CA ASP A 8 -5.33 16.67 -5.94
C ASP A 8 -5.62 16.11 -4.55
N LEU A 9 -6.89 16.14 -4.13
CA LEU A 9 -7.34 15.54 -2.87
C LEU A 9 -7.03 14.04 -2.83
N ILE A 10 -7.43 13.28 -3.84
CA ILE A 10 -7.17 11.82 -3.91
C ILE A 10 -5.67 11.53 -3.86
N THR A 11 -4.88 12.29 -4.61
CA THR A 11 -3.41 12.14 -4.64
C THR A 11 -2.79 12.38 -3.27
N SER A 12 -3.26 13.41 -2.55
CA SER A 12 -2.78 13.73 -1.20
C SER A 12 -3.11 12.62 -0.19
N LEU A 13 -4.32 12.05 -0.28
CA LEU A 13 -4.78 10.94 0.55
C LEU A 13 -3.96 9.68 0.30
N GLN A 14 -3.77 9.32 -0.98
CA GLN A 14 -2.94 8.18 -1.36
C GLN A 14 -1.51 8.30 -0.83
N ARG A 15 -0.91 9.50 -0.93
CA ARG A 15 0.43 9.77 -0.38
C ARG A 15 0.47 9.64 1.14
N GLY A 16 -0.54 10.15 1.84
CA GLY A 16 -0.67 10.03 3.29
C GLY A 16 -0.79 8.57 3.75
N MET A 17 -1.67 7.81 3.09
CA MET A 17 -1.85 6.38 3.35
C MET A 17 -0.58 5.58 3.09
N ALA A 18 0.09 5.80 1.94
CA ALA A 18 1.34 5.12 1.63
C ALA A 18 2.43 5.39 2.69
N LYS A 19 2.56 6.64 3.15
CA LYS A 19 3.50 7.01 4.21
C LYS A 19 3.18 6.31 5.53
N ALA A 20 1.91 6.30 5.95
CA ALA A 20 1.48 5.65 7.17
C ALA A 20 1.69 4.13 7.12
N THR A 21 1.31 3.49 6.00
CA THR A 21 1.50 2.05 5.78
C THR A 21 2.98 1.67 5.81
N ARG A 22 3.86 2.44 5.15
CA ARG A 22 5.31 2.19 5.18
C ARG A 22 5.87 2.26 6.60
N ALA A 23 5.50 3.29 7.37
CA ALA A 23 5.96 3.44 8.75
C ALA A 23 5.49 2.29 9.65
N MET A 24 4.25 1.82 9.48
CA MET A 24 3.73 0.66 10.19
C MET A 24 4.50 -0.62 9.83
N LEU A 25 4.76 -0.85 8.54
CA LEU A 25 5.48 -2.02 8.07
C LEU A 25 6.94 -2.05 8.56
N ASP A 26 7.65 -0.91 8.54
CA ASP A 26 9.01 -0.82 9.08
C ASP A 26 9.06 -1.19 10.57
N ARG A 27 8.11 -0.67 11.36
CA ARG A 27 7.99 -1.04 12.78
C ARG A 27 7.75 -2.55 12.96
N LYS A 28 6.82 -3.12 12.19
CA LYS A 28 6.49 -4.55 12.28
C LYS A 28 7.66 -5.45 11.89
N ALA A 29 8.37 -5.10 10.83
CA ALA A 29 9.59 -5.79 10.39
C ALA A 29 10.63 -5.84 11.51
N ARG A 30 10.90 -4.69 12.15
CA ARG A 30 11.83 -4.60 13.30
C ARG A 30 11.42 -5.46 14.50
N LEU A 31 10.12 -5.69 14.68
CA LEU A 31 9.57 -6.50 15.78
C LEU A 31 9.37 -7.98 15.40
N GLY A 32 9.62 -8.37 14.15
CA GLY A 32 9.29 -9.71 13.65
C GLY A 32 7.78 -9.98 13.62
N GLU A 33 6.96 -8.93 13.59
CA GLU A 33 5.50 -9.04 13.58
C GLU A 33 4.99 -9.28 12.15
N PRO A 34 4.06 -10.23 11.98
CA PRO A 34 3.44 -10.47 10.69
C PRO A 34 2.40 -9.40 10.33
N VAL A 35 1.95 -9.46 9.08
CA VAL A 35 0.77 -8.76 8.57
C VAL A 35 -0.18 -9.77 7.94
N ILE A 36 -1.48 -9.49 8.02
CA ILE A 36 -2.52 -10.25 7.34
C ILE A 36 -2.92 -9.47 6.10
N VAL A 37 -2.90 -10.12 4.94
CA VAL A 37 -3.35 -9.55 3.67
C VAL A 37 -4.35 -10.49 3.02
N ALA A 38 -5.17 -9.99 2.11
CA ALA A 38 -5.97 -10.85 1.25
C ALA A 38 -5.09 -11.43 0.13
N ASP A 39 -5.28 -12.71 -0.19
CA ASP A 39 -4.77 -13.30 -1.42
C ASP A 39 -5.70 -13.03 -2.62
N ALA A 40 -5.43 -13.68 -3.75
CA ALA A 40 -6.18 -13.49 -4.99
C ALA A 40 -7.65 -13.94 -4.88
N ASP A 41 -7.96 -14.89 -3.98
CA ASP A 41 -9.30 -15.40 -3.72
C ASP A 41 -9.99 -14.65 -2.57
N GLY A 42 -9.36 -13.59 -2.06
CA GLY A 42 -9.86 -12.79 -0.95
C GLY A 42 -9.65 -13.43 0.43
N GLN A 43 -8.91 -14.54 0.52
CA GLN A 43 -8.68 -15.23 1.78
C GLN A 43 -7.56 -14.55 2.59
N PRO A 44 -7.69 -14.47 3.92
CA PRO A 44 -6.67 -13.87 4.76
C PRO A 44 -5.42 -14.77 4.83
N VAL A 45 -4.29 -14.26 4.38
CA VAL A 45 -2.99 -14.91 4.45
C VAL A 45 -2.01 -14.11 5.29
N ARG A 46 -1.24 -14.81 6.12
CA ARG A 46 -0.20 -14.23 6.97
C ARG A 46 1.10 -14.12 6.18
N ILE A 47 1.67 -12.92 6.09
CA ILE A 47 2.96 -12.66 5.45
C ILE A 47 3.91 -11.89 6.39
N SER A 48 5.20 -11.88 6.07
CA SER A 48 6.17 -11.04 6.77
C SER A 48 5.94 -9.56 6.46
N ALA A 49 6.32 -8.67 7.38
CA ALA A 49 6.23 -7.23 7.14
C ALA A 49 7.19 -6.78 6.04
N GLU A 50 8.33 -7.46 5.88
CA GLU A 50 9.30 -7.27 4.81
C GLU A 50 8.71 -7.61 3.44
N ASP A 51 7.99 -8.73 3.32
CA ASP A 51 7.28 -9.09 2.09
C ASP A 51 6.20 -8.07 1.75
N ALA A 52 5.43 -7.63 2.74
CA ALA A 52 4.42 -6.60 2.56
C ALA A 52 5.05 -5.27 2.09
N MET A 53 6.22 -4.90 2.62
CA MET A 53 6.94 -3.68 2.24
C MET A 53 7.45 -3.74 0.80
N ARG A 54 7.98 -4.90 0.36
CA ARG A 54 8.35 -5.12 -1.05
C ARG A 54 7.16 -4.98 -1.99
N ARG A 55 5.97 -5.47 -1.60
CA ARG A 55 4.74 -5.33 -2.38
C ARG A 55 4.29 -3.87 -2.49
N LEU A 56 4.36 -3.12 -1.38
CA LEU A 56 4.05 -1.68 -1.38
C LEU A 56 5.00 -0.90 -2.31
N ASP A 57 6.30 -1.21 -2.27
CA ASP A 57 7.30 -0.54 -3.10
C ASP A 57 7.12 -0.87 -4.58
N ARG A 58 6.73 -2.10 -4.90
CA ARG A 58 6.37 -2.50 -6.26
C ARG A 58 5.14 -1.77 -6.78
N ALA A 59 4.08 -1.69 -5.97
CA ALA A 59 2.86 -0.97 -6.33
C ALA A 59 3.10 0.54 -6.54
N ALA A 60 4.10 1.11 -5.86
CA ALA A 60 4.51 2.50 -6.08
C ALA A 60 5.38 2.68 -7.35
N ALA A 61 6.04 1.62 -7.82
CA ALA A 61 6.94 1.65 -8.98
C ALA A 61 6.25 1.27 -10.30
N GLU A 62 5.18 0.49 -10.25
CA GLU A 62 4.39 0.10 -11.43
C GLU A 62 3.16 1.02 -11.52
N PRO A 63 3.16 2.05 -12.39
CA PRO A 63 1.93 2.80 -12.66
C PRO A 63 0.94 1.83 -13.28
N GLU A 64 -0.26 1.74 -12.71
CA GLU A 64 -1.35 0.90 -13.21
C GLU A 64 -1.45 1.02 -14.73
N THR A 65 -1.20 -0.08 -15.45
CA THR A 65 -1.54 -0.18 -16.86
C THR A 65 -3.03 0.03 -16.96
N LYS A 66 -3.42 1.23 -17.35
CA LYS A 66 -4.80 1.61 -17.67
C LYS A 66 -5.25 0.73 -18.84
N THR A 67 -5.88 -0.41 -18.56
CA THR A 67 -6.63 -1.13 -19.59
C THR A 67 -7.80 -0.22 -19.98
N ILE A 68 -7.74 0.19 -21.24
CA ILE A 68 -8.67 1.08 -21.95
C ILE A 68 -10.04 0.41 -22.07
#